data_AF-A0A1N6KGW7-F1
#
_entry.id   AF-A0A1N6KGW7-F1
#
_cell.length_a   1.000
_cell.length_b   1.000
_cell.length_c   1.000
_cell.angle_alpha   90.00
_cell.angle_beta   90.00
_cell.angle_gamma   90.00
#
_symmetry.space_group_name_H-M   'P 1'
#
loop_
_entity.id
_entity.type
_entity.pdbx_description
1 polymer ?
#
loop_
_entity_poly.entity_id
_entity_poly.type
_entity_poly.pdbx_seq_one_letter_code
_entity_poly.pdbx_strand_id
1 'polypeptide(L)'
;MKQFLAACVLATGIIACNNSTDQKESSAASTVTDDAVKEATPAGTINVAFSKKDKDTSTVTFNFTVDTLKYEKSFDDLPLMKGFADTAIYRILWDKPNSVWIGIIKANRDNRYYHGTQDGASLKILWVPSPPARIYQYIDKKLGLGDVIRQQPLVEKYKENFQSGLIISDFIVELRPSSSPNSIDIYIKFGGAERTLNMPVYSNGKPYIQAYKKDDVFVGLQIDGELEEYYEVKVVEGRIGARQLKSVVK
;
A
#
# COMPACT_ATOMS: atom_id res chain seq x y z
N MET A 1 -84.46 -6.12 13.44
CA MET A 1 -84.42 -7.60 13.46
C MET A 1 -84.31 -8.11 12.03
N LYS A 2 -83.36 -9.04 11.82
CA LYS A 2 -83.29 -10.06 10.75
C LYS A 2 -83.04 -9.56 9.31
N GLN A 3 -81.85 -9.87 8.74
CA GLN A 3 -81.53 -11.02 7.85
C GLN A 3 -81.72 -10.62 6.37
N PHE A 4 -80.95 -10.99 5.34
CA PHE A 4 -79.70 -11.72 5.12
C PHE A 4 -79.43 -11.69 3.59
N LEU A 5 -78.14 -11.75 3.15
CA LEU A 5 -77.62 -12.27 1.85
C LEU A 5 -78.12 -11.60 0.54
N ALA A 6 -77.46 -11.54 -0.61
CA ALA A 6 -76.13 -11.76 -1.23
C ALA A 6 -76.36 -11.32 -2.71
N ALA A 7 -75.43 -10.98 -3.61
CA ALA A 7 -74.08 -11.44 -3.86
C ALA A 7 -73.34 -10.49 -4.85
N CYS A 8 -72.01 -10.47 -4.72
CA CYS A 8 -70.93 -10.35 -5.72
C CYS A 8 -71.10 -9.50 -6.99
N VAL A 9 -70.22 -8.50 -7.16
CA VAL A 9 -69.09 -8.58 -8.11
C VAL A 9 -67.88 -7.88 -7.49
N LEU A 10 -66.80 -8.64 -7.30
CA LEU A 10 -65.44 -8.17 -7.08
C LEU A 10 -64.91 -7.62 -8.40
N ALA A 11 -64.57 -6.33 -8.45
CA ALA A 11 -63.67 -5.78 -9.44
C ALA A 11 -62.51 -5.10 -8.72
N THR A 12 -61.38 -5.77 -8.85
CA THR A 12 -60.02 -5.43 -8.45
C THR A 12 -59.58 -4.05 -8.95
N GLY A 13 -58.98 -3.26 -8.07
CA GLY A 13 -58.27 -2.03 -8.40
C GLY A 13 -57.30 -1.71 -7.27
N ILE A 14 -56.24 -2.50 -7.21
CA ILE A 14 -55.18 -2.42 -6.21
C ILE A 14 -54.45 -1.08 -6.36
N ILE A 15 -54.57 -0.21 -5.36
CA ILE A 15 -53.55 0.78 -5.06
C ILE A 15 -52.40 -0.01 -4.44
N ALA A 16 -51.41 -0.35 -5.26
CA ALA A 16 -50.14 -0.90 -4.80
C ALA A 16 -49.03 0.06 -5.22
N CYS A 17 -48.47 0.73 -4.23
CA CYS A 17 -47.09 1.15 -4.23
C CYS A 17 -46.21 -0.09 -4.49
N ASN A 18 -45.42 -0.09 -5.57
CA ASN A 18 -44.22 -0.92 -5.66
C ASN A 18 -43.23 -0.39 -6.70
N ASN A 19 -41.98 -0.25 -6.25
CA ASN A 19 -40.69 -0.51 -6.89
C ASN A 19 -40.35 -0.04 -8.33
N SER A 20 -39.20 0.63 -8.40
CA SER A 20 -38.02 0.37 -9.27
C SER A 20 -38.29 0.17 -10.77
N THR A 21 -37.68 0.88 -11.71
CA THR A 21 -36.23 0.97 -12.02
C THR A 21 -36.08 1.95 -13.22
N ASP A 22 -34.84 2.33 -13.55
CA ASP A 22 -34.39 3.06 -14.77
C ASP A 22 -34.42 4.59 -14.66
N GLN A 23 -33.37 5.24 -14.11
CA GLN A 23 -32.04 5.45 -14.71
C GLN A 23 -32.07 5.78 -16.21
N LYS A 24 -31.96 7.08 -16.52
CA LYS A 24 -31.35 7.56 -17.75
C LYS A 24 -30.40 8.70 -17.43
N GLU A 25 -29.15 8.46 -17.82
CA GLU A 25 -27.93 9.19 -17.49
C GLU A 25 -27.97 10.64 -17.96
N SER A 26 -27.78 11.56 -17.02
CA SER A 26 -27.18 12.85 -17.30
C SER A 26 -25.67 12.67 -17.32
N SER A 27 -25.12 12.36 -18.50
CA SER A 27 -23.70 12.53 -18.79
C SER A 27 -23.35 14.02 -18.84
N ALA A 28 -23.38 14.67 -17.68
CA ALA A 28 -22.48 15.78 -17.45
C ALA A 28 -21.13 15.13 -17.11
N ALA A 29 -20.31 14.96 -18.16
CA ALA A 29 -18.89 14.83 -17.99
C ALA A 29 -18.41 16.09 -17.28
N SER A 30 -18.43 16.06 -15.94
CA SER A 30 -17.54 16.87 -15.13
C SER A 30 -16.15 16.38 -15.48
N THR A 31 -15.58 16.97 -16.53
CA THR A 31 -14.15 17.15 -16.66
C THR A 31 -13.65 17.53 -15.28
N VAL A 32 -12.98 16.60 -14.62
CA VAL A 32 -12.14 16.88 -13.47
C VAL A 32 -11.15 17.89 -13.99
N THR A 33 -11.46 19.17 -13.75
CA THR A 33 -10.59 20.26 -14.10
C THR A 33 -9.27 19.99 -13.39
N ASP A 34 -8.24 20.09 -14.20
CA ASP A 34 -6.82 19.95 -13.93
C ASP A 34 -6.37 20.83 -12.76
N ASP A 35 -6.70 20.42 -11.54
CA ASP A 35 -6.19 20.99 -10.30
C ASP A 35 -4.82 20.36 -10.01
N ALA A 36 -3.94 20.45 -11.00
CA ALA A 36 -2.58 19.97 -10.94
C ALA A 36 -1.90 20.58 -9.71
N VAL A 37 -1.47 19.72 -8.79
CA VAL A 37 -0.74 20.15 -7.60
C VAL A 37 0.50 20.92 -8.06
N LYS A 38 0.63 22.15 -7.58
CA LYS A 38 1.84 22.96 -7.73
C LYS A 38 2.53 23.03 -6.37
N GLU A 39 3.82 22.75 -6.37
CA GLU A 39 4.64 22.97 -5.18
C GLU A 39 4.65 24.46 -4.83
N ALA A 40 4.31 24.77 -3.59
CA ALA A 40 4.35 26.11 -3.05
C ALA A 40 5.71 26.37 -2.40
N THR A 41 6.13 27.64 -2.38
CA THR A 41 7.24 28.07 -1.53
C THR A 41 6.84 27.91 -0.06
N PRO A 42 7.59 27.14 0.75
CA PRO A 42 7.28 26.95 2.16
C PRO A 42 7.35 28.28 2.95
N ALA A 43 6.38 28.53 3.84
CA ALA A 43 6.46 29.60 4.84
C ALA A 43 7.23 29.17 6.11
N GLY A 44 7.87 28.00 6.08
CA GLY A 44 8.65 27.49 7.20
C GLY A 44 9.37 26.19 6.87
N THR A 45 9.63 25.37 7.89
CA THR A 45 10.40 24.13 7.73
C THR A 45 9.71 22.94 8.36
N ILE A 46 9.92 21.77 7.76
CA ILE A 46 9.51 20.47 8.28
C ILE A 46 10.74 19.57 8.33
N ASN A 47 11.03 18.99 9.49
CA ASN A 47 12.06 17.96 9.64
C ASN A 47 11.39 16.64 10.04
N VAL A 48 11.79 15.56 9.37
CA VAL A 48 11.29 14.20 9.58
C VAL A 48 12.44 13.36 10.12
N ALA A 49 12.28 12.83 11.33
CA ALA A 49 13.26 11.97 11.96
C ALA A 49 12.64 10.60 12.27
N PHE A 50 13.41 9.54 12.02
CA PHE A 50 13.01 8.19 12.37
C PHE A 50 13.89 7.67 13.51
N SER A 51 13.25 7.05 14.50
CA SER A 51 13.94 6.33 15.57
C SER A 51 13.42 4.89 15.64
N LYS A 52 14.19 4.01 16.31
CA LYS A 52 13.89 2.57 16.43
C LYS A 52 13.76 1.87 15.06
N LYS A 53 14.51 2.31 14.05
CA LYS A 53 14.47 1.77 12.67
C LYS A 53 14.74 0.26 12.59
N ASP A 54 15.47 -0.30 13.55
CA ASP A 54 15.80 -1.73 13.57
C ASP A 54 14.68 -2.61 14.14
N LYS A 55 13.72 -2.04 14.88
CA LYS A 55 12.58 -2.76 15.48
C LYS A 55 11.45 -3.00 14.47
N ASP A 56 10.51 -3.88 14.78
CA ASP A 56 9.38 -4.21 13.89
C ASP A 56 8.54 -2.98 13.53
N THR A 57 8.41 -2.07 14.50
CA THR A 57 7.87 -0.74 14.28
C THR A 57 8.87 0.35 14.68
N SER A 58 8.81 1.46 13.96
CA SER A 58 9.59 2.67 14.18
C SER A 58 8.72 3.78 14.73
N THR A 59 9.36 4.78 15.35
CA THR A 59 8.71 6.05 15.70
C THR A 59 9.14 7.09 14.66
N VAL A 60 8.17 7.80 14.08
CA VAL A 60 8.45 8.98 13.25
C VAL A 60 8.15 10.25 14.05
N THR A 61 9.10 11.17 14.08
CA THR A 61 8.99 12.47 14.74
C THR A 61 9.05 13.58 13.70
N PHE A 62 8.06 14.46 13.74
CA PHE A 62 7.96 15.63 12.90
C PHE A 62 8.23 16.88 13.71
N ASN A 63 9.16 17.72 13.23
CA ASN A 63 9.38 19.07 13.76
C ASN A 63 8.91 20.06 12.68
N PHE A 64 7.77 20.68 12.92
CA PHE A 64 7.11 21.60 11.98
C PHE A 64 7.17 23.03 12.50
N THR A 65 7.59 23.93 11.64
CA THR A 65 7.71 25.36 11.93
C THR A 65 7.11 26.15 10.79
N VAL A 66 6.34 27.18 11.12
CA VAL A 66 5.84 28.19 10.18
C VAL A 66 5.80 29.50 10.95
N ASP A 67 6.34 30.57 10.35
CA ASP A 67 6.53 31.85 11.02
C ASP A 67 7.30 31.70 12.36
N THR A 68 6.69 32.08 13.49
CA THR A 68 7.23 31.93 14.84
C THR A 68 6.74 30.68 15.56
N LEU A 69 5.79 29.95 14.97
CA LEU A 69 5.18 28.78 15.57
C LEU A 69 6.09 27.55 15.40
N LYS A 70 6.15 26.73 16.44
CA LYS A 70 6.88 25.46 16.46
C LYS A 70 5.98 24.37 17.00
N TYR A 71 6.02 23.20 16.36
CA TYR A 71 5.22 22.05 16.74
C TYR A 71 6.01 20.77 16.52
N GLU A 72 6.01 19.93 17.55
CA GLU A 72 6.61 18.60 17.50
C GLU A 72 5.52 17.55 17.66
N LYS A 73 5.53 16.54 16.79
CA LYS A 73 4.63 15.39 16.92
C LYS A 73 5.33 14.10 16.56
N SER A 74 5.23 13.13 17.46
CA SER A 74 5.67 11.76 17.20
C SER A 74 4.48 10.83 16.96
N PHE A 75 4.67 9.89 16.05
CA PHE A 75 3.78 8.76 15.82
C PHE A 75 4.57 7.47 15.98
N ASP A 76 4.14 6.63 16.91
CA ASP A 76 4.67 5.30 17.11
C ASP A 76 4.03 4.31 16.14
N ASP A 77 4.53 3.07 16.15
CA ASP A 77 3.96 1.96 15.40
C ASP A 77 3.90 2.17 13.87
N LEU A 78 4.95 2.80 13.33
CA LEU A 78 5.17 2.86 11.89
C LEU A 78 5.97 1.63 11.43
N PRO A 79 5.39 0.69 10.68
CA PRO A 79 6.15 -0.41 10.07
C PRO A 79 6.96 0.17 8.90
N LEU A 80 8.08 0.83 9.20
CA LEU A 80 8.89 1.59 8.24
C LEU A 80 9.69 0.67 7.33
N MET A 81 9.86 1.08 6.06
CA MET A 81 10.81 0.40 5.18
C MET A 81 12.25 0.54 5.69
N LYS A 82 12.96 -0.59 5.85
CA LYS A 82 14.33 -0.68 6.37
C LYS A 82 15.34 -0.88 5.25
N GLY A 83 16.63 -0.69 5.53
CA GLY A 83 17.70 -0.95 4.55
C GLY A 83 17.83 0.08 3.42
N PHE A 84 16.96 1.09 3.40
CA PHE A 84 17.04 2.22 2.47
C PHE A 84 17.39 3.51 3.20
N ALA A 85 18.02 4.42 2.46
CA ALA A 85 18.25 5.78 2.93
C ALA A 85 16.91 6.50 3.16
N ASP A 86 16.91 7.47 4.08
CA ASP A 86 15.73 8.29 4.40
C ASP A 86 15.15 8.99 3.15
N THR A 87 16.03 9.40 2.24
CA THR A 87 15.68 9.98 0.93
C THR A 87 15.01 9.01 -0.03
N ALA A 88 14.92 7.71 0.27
CA ALA A 88 14.16 6.74 -0.52
C ALA A 88 12.83 6.37 0.14
N ILE A 89 12.70 6.59 1.46
CA ILE A 89 11.55 6.10 2.23
C ILE A 89 10.49 7.18 2.52
N TYR A 90 10.79 8.46 2.31
CA TYR A 90 9.78 9.50 2.43
C TYR A 90 9.92 10.63 1.41
N ARG A 91 8.82 11.35 1.19
CA ARG A 91 8.74 12.56 0.37
C ARG A 91 7.93 13.63 1.08
N ILE A 92 8.27 14.88 0.82
CA ILE A 92 7.61 16.06 1.36
C ILE A 92 7.09 16.88 0.19
N LEU A 93 5.84 17.32 0.29
CA LEU A 93 5.18 18.18 -0.67
C LEU A 93 4.55 19.35 0.08
N TRP A 94 4.96 20.57 -0.23
CA TRP A 94 4.24 21.77 0.20
C TRP A 94 3.21 22.11 -0.87
N ASP A 95 1.92 21.86 -0.59
CA ASP A 95 0.84 22.21 -1.53
C ASP A 95 0.34 23.65 -1.32
N LYS A 96 0.63 24.25 -0.15
CA LYS A 96 0.47 25.69 0.14
C LYS A 96 1.59 26.14 1.09
N PRO A 97 1.89 27.44 1.21
CA PRO A 97 2.96 27.91 2.09
C PRO A 97 2.84 27.44 3.56
N ASN A 98 1.61 27.22 4.03
CA ASN A 98 1.30 26.79 5.40
C ASN A 98 0.70 25.36 5.48
N SER A 99 0.87 24.56 4.43
CA SER A 99 0.32 23.21 4.30
C SER A 99 1.35 22.27 3.67
N VAL A 100 1.66 21.19 4.36
CA VAL A 100 2.69 20.23 3.98
C VAL A 100 2.20 18.80 4.10
N TRP A 101 2.39 18.02 3.05
CA TRP A 101 2.11 16.59 2.98
C TRP A 101 3.40 15.81 3.08
N ILE A 102 3.39 14.75 3.88
CA ILE A 102 4.51 13.83 4.03
C ILE A 102 4.02 12.43 3.70
N GLY A 103 4.57 11.83 2.64
CA GLY A 103 4.35 10.41 2.33
C GLY A 103 5.55 9.59 2.80
N ILE A 104 5.28 8.46 3.47
CA ILE A 104 6.30 7.52 3.96
C ILE A 104 5.96 6.12 3.49
N ILE A 105 6.93 5.39 2.97
CA ILE A 105 6.74 4.00 2.54
C ILE A 105 6.93 3.02 3.72
N LYS A 106 5.95 2.13 3.88
CA LYS A 106 5.93 1.08 4.88
C LYS A 106 6.74 -0.13 4.42
N ALA A 107 7.05 -1.04 5.35
CA ALA A 107 7.72 -2.31 5.09
C ALA A 107 6.95 -3.21 4.12
N ASN A 108 5.61 -3.09 4.07
CA ASN A 108 4.76 -3.75 3.08
C ASN A 108 4.55 -2.93 1.80
N ARG A 109 5.38 -1.90 1.56
CA ARG A 109 5.44 -1.05 0.35
C ARG A 109 4.22 -0.18 0.04
N ASP A 110 3.18 -0.28 0.86
CA ASP A 110 2.14 0.74 0.95
C ASP A 110 2.70 2.06 1.47
N ASN A 111 2.00 3.14 1.16
CA ASN A 111 2.33 4.48 1.65
C ASN A 111 1.46 4.86 2.86
N ARG A 112 2.05 5.59 3.80
CA ARG A 112 1.35 6.27 4.90
C ARG A 112 1.54 7.77 4.74
N TYR A 113 0.45 8.53 4.87
CA TYR A 113 0.45 9.96 4.65
C TYR A 113 0.20 10.75 5.93
N TYR A 114 0.92 11.86 6.08
CA TYR A 114 0.71 12.83 7.14
C TYR A 114 0.46 14.20 6.51
N HIS A 115 -0.36 15.01 7.19
CA HIS A 115 -0.67 16.37 6.77
C HIS A 115 -0.38 17.34 7.91
N GLY A 116 0.61 18.20 7.70
CA GLY A 116 0.93 19.35 8.54
C GLY A 116 0.24 20.60 8.03
N THR A 117 -0.45 21.32 8.89
CA THR A 117 -1.13 22.58 8.54
C THR A 117 -1.04 23.60 9.65
N GLN A 118 -1.01 24.87 9.26
CA GLN A 118 -1.30 25.99 10.17
C GLN A 118 -2.78 26.36 10.09
N ASP A 119 -3.40 26.52 11.25
CA ASP A 119 -4.78 26.96 11.44
C ASP A 119 -4.77 28.14 12.41
N GLY A 120 -4.80 29.36 11.85
CA GLY A 120 -4.58 30.59 12.60
C GLY A 120 -3.23 30.60 13.32
N ALA A 121 -3.28 30.68 14.66
CA ALA A 121 -2.11 30.69 15.54
C ALA A 121 -1.66 29.30 16.01
N SER A 122 -2.15 28.23 15.38
CA SER A 122 -1.84 26.85 15.77
C SER A 122 -1.26 26.04 14.60
N LEU A 123 -0.32 25.15 14.92
CA LEU A 123 0.18 24.14 14.00
C LEU A 123 -0.35 22.76 14.42
N LYS A 124 -0.64 21.91 13.44
CA LYS A 124 -1.07 20.52 13.65
C LYS A 124 -0.44 19.61 12.62
N ILE A 125 -0.19 18.36 12.99
CA ILE A 125 0.19 17.28 12.08
C ILE A 125 -0.69 16.07 12.37
N LEU A 126 -1.37 15.57 11.34
CA LEU A 126 -2.30 14.46 11.44
C LEU A 126 -1.88 13.33 10.51
N TRP A 127 -2.09 12.08 10.94
CA TRP A 127 -2.09 10.94 10.02
C TRP A 127 -3.37 11.00 9.17
N VAL A 128 -3.22 10.88 7.85
CA VAL A 128 -4.32 10.89 6.89
C VAL A 128 -4.37 9.54 6.17
N PRO A 129 -5.35 8.67 6.46
CA PRO A 129 -5.46 7.36 5.81
C PRO A 129 -5.68 7.45 4.29
N SER A 130 -6.47 8.42 3.85
CA SER A 130 -6.86 8.61 2.46
C SER A 130 -6.62 10.06 2.03
N PRO A 131 -5.39 10.43 1.60
CA PRO A 131 -5.13 11.77 1.09
C PRO A 131 -5.92 12.04 -0.21
N PRO A 132 -6.18 13.32 -0.55
CA PRO A 132 -6.79 13.68 -1.83
C PRO A 132 -6.02 13.09 -3.01
N ALA A 133 -6.73 12.69 -4.07
CA ALA A 133 -6.11 11.93 -5.16
C ALA A 133 -4.91 12.63 -5.80
N ARG A 134 -5.07 13.93 -6.04
CA ARG A 134 -4.02 14.80 -6.58
C ARG A 134 -2.73 14.78 -5.75
N ILE A 135 -2.82 14.61 -4.43
CA ILE A 135 -1.67 14.62 -3.51
C ILE A 135 -0.90 13.31 -3.59
N TYR A 136 -1.57 12.17 -3.42
CA TYR A 136 -0.85 10.89 -3.47
C TYR A 136 -0.28 10.63 -4.86
N GLN A 137 -1.00 11.01 -5.93
CA GLN A 137 -0.48 10.87 -7.29
C GLN A 137 0.78 11.71 -7.50
N TYR A 138 0.82 12.93 -6.97
CA TYR A 138 2.00 13.78 -7.06
C TYR A 138 3.17 13.22 -6.25
N ILE A 139 2.94 12.84 -4.99
CA ILE A 139 3.97 12.30 -4.10
C ILE A 139 4.52 10.97 -4.64
N ASP A 140 3.65 10.07 -5.07
CA ASP A 140 4.05 8.73 -5.50
C ASP A 140 4.66 8.77 -6.89
N LYS A 141 3.99 9.39 -7.86
CA LYS A 141 4.37 9.28 -9.27
C LYS A 141 5.33 10.37 -9.73
N LYS A 142 5.24 11.59 -9.17
CA LYS A 142 6.08 12.71 -9.60
C LYS A 142 7.28 12.93 -8.69
N LEU A 143 7.10 12.85 -7.37
CA LEU A 143 8.23 12.91 -6.44
C LEU A 143 8.91 11.55 -6.27
N GLY A 144 8.29 10.46 -6.72
CA GLY A 144 8.90 9.13 -6.75
C GLY A 144 9.02 8.50 -5.37
N LEU A 145 7.99 8.63 -4.52
CA LEU A 145 7.98 7.94 -3.23
C LEU A 145 8.00 6.42 -3.45
N GLY A 146 9.09 5.78 -3.02
CA GLY A 146 9.25 4.34 -3.14
C GLY A 146 9.79 3.86 -4.49
N ASP A 147 10.09 4.74 -5.44
CA ASP A 147 10.58 4.34 -6.78
C ASP A 147 11.84 3.47 -6.69
N VAL A 148 12.82 3.89 -5.89
CA VAL A 148 14.07 3.14 -5.68
C VAL A 148 13.83 1.73 -5.12
N ILE A 149 12.76 1.58 -4.34
CA ILE A 149 12.36 0.30 -3.74
C ILE A 149 11.64 -0.56 -4.78
N ARG A 150 10.76 0.03 -5.59
CA ARG A 150 9.96 -0.67 -6.61
C ARG A 150 10.74 -1.02 -7.87
N GLN A 151 11.78 -0.25 -8.20
CA GLN A 151 12.63 -0.44 -9.38
C GLN A 151 13.80 -1.40 -9.15
N GLN A 152 13.86 -2.08 -7.99
CA GLN A 152 14.84 -3.15 -7.79
C GLN A 152 14.68 -4.24 -8.87
N PRO A 153 15.75 -4.95 -9.26
CA PRO A 153 15.66 -5.98 -10.29
C PRO A 153 14.58 -7.02 -9.99
N LEU A 154 13.73 -7.27 -11.00
CA LEU A 154 12.76 -8.35 -10.99
C LEU A 154 13.39 -9.58 -11.63
N VAL A 155 13.50 -10.67 -10.88
CA VAL A 155 14.18 -11.89 -11.31
C VAL A 155 13.27 -13.11 -11.13
N GLU A 156 13.50 -14.17 -11.91
CA GLU A 156 12.81 -15.46 -11.71
C GLU A 156 13.55 -16.36 -10.71
N LYS A 157 14.82 -16.03 -10.44
CA LYS A 157 15.69 -16.75 -9.51
C LYS A 157 16.53 -15.77 -8.72
N TYR A 158 16.43 -15.88 -7.41
CA TYR A 158 17.27 -15.20 -6.46
C TYR A 158 18.17 -16.22 -5.76
N LYS A 159 19.46 -15.88 -5.64
CA LYS A 159 20.45 -16.70 -4.95
C LYS A 159 21.47 -15.78 -4.29
N GLU A 160 21.60 -15.88 -2.97
CA GLU A 160 22.63 -15.18 -2.21
C GLU A 160 23.24 -16.09 -1.14
N ASN A 161 24.55 -15.97 -0.91
CA ASN A 161 25.25 -16.73 0.12
C ASN A 161 25.47 -15.84 1.35
N PHE A 162 24.99 -16.28 2.51
CA PHE A 162 25.23 -15.55 3.76
C PHE A 162 25.11 -16.44 5.01
N GLN A 163 25.56 -15.87 6.13
CA GLN A 163 25.40 -16.45 7.46
C GLN A 163 24.10 -15.97 8.13
N SER A 164 23.28 -16.91 8.60
CA SER A 164 22.12 -16.66 9.46
C SER A 164 22.20 -17.56 10.69
N GLY A 165 22.28 -16.98 11.88
CA GLY A 165 22.64 -17.72 13.10
C GLY A 165 24.00 -18.41 12.94
N LEU A 166 24.01 -19.73 13.07
CA LEU A 166 25.21 -20.56 12.93
C LEU A 166 25.36 -21.20 11.53
N ILE A 167 24.44 -20.92 10.59
CA ILE A 167 24.39 -21.58 9.28
C ILE A 167 24.89 -20.61 8.20
N ILE A 168 25.87 -21.04 7.42
CA ILE A 168 26.31 -20.38 6.19
C ILE A 168 25.83 -21.22 5.00
N SER A 169 24.96 -20.66 4.17
CA SER A 169 24.37 -21.39 3.04
C SER A 169 23.89 -20.42 1.97
N ASP A 170 23.63 -20.95 0.78
CA ASP A 170 22.85 -20.27 -0.23
C ASP A 170 21.38 -20.16 0.23
N PHE A 171 20.84 -18.94 0.23
CA PHE A 171 19.42 -18.67 0.24
C PHE A 171 18.95 -18.59 -1.20
N ILE A 172 18.09 -19.51 -1.58
CA ILE A 172 17.59 -19.64 -2.94
C ILE A 172 16.08 -19.46 -2.90
N VAL A 173 15.58 -18.56 -3.76
CA VAL A 173 14.15 -18.47 -4.10
C VAL A 173 14.05 -18.55 -5.61
N GLU A 174 13.25 -19.47 -6.13
CA GLU A 174 13.15 -19.75 -7.56
C GLU A 174 11.69 -19.97 -7.96
N LEU A 175 11.28 -19.32 -9.03
CA LEU A 175 9.99 -19.53 -9.67
C LEU A 175 10.09 -20.74 -10.60
N ARG A 176 9.26 -21.76 -10.37
CA ARG A 176 9.24 -23.00 -11.14
C ARG A 176 7.86 -23.25 -11.73
N PRO A 177 7.77 -23.80 -12.96
CA PRO A 177 6.50 -24.23 -13.51
C PRO A 177 5.77 -25.16 -12.54
N SER A 178 4.51 -24.85 -12.26
CA SER A 178 3.66 -25.71 -11.44
C SER A 178 2.95 -26.75 -12.31
N SER A 179 2.47 -27.82 -11.68
CA SER A 179 1.59 -28.81 -12.33
C SER A 179 0.19 -28.27 -12.60
N SER A 180 -0.21 -27.17 -11.95
CA SER A 180 -1.52 -26.53 -12.13
C SER A 180 -1.44 -25.37 -13.12
N PRO A 181 -2.33 -25.30 -14.14
CA PRO A 181 -2.18 -24.44 -15.32
C PRO A 181 -2.29 -22.93 -15.09
N ASN A 182 -2.60 -22.47 -13.88
CA ASN A 182 -2.71 -21.05 -13.53
C ASN A 182 -1.96 -20.76 -12.23
N SER A 183 -0.82 -21.41 -12.04
CA SER A 183 -0.01 -21.22 -10.84
C SER A 183 1.45 -21.44 -11.12
N ILE A 184 2.28 -20.91 -10.23
CA ILE A 184 3.71 -21.11 -10.24
C ILE A 184 4.14 -21.59 -8.86
N ASP A 185 5.13 -22.48 -8.83
CA ASP A 185 5.70 -22.99 -7.60
C ASP A 185 6.88 -22.09 -7.19
N ILE A 186 6.82 -21.56 -5.98
CA ILE A 186 7.89 -20.80 -5.35
C ILE A 186 8.73 -21.77 -4.55
N TYR A 187 9.87 -22.18 -5.10
CA TYR A 187 10.84 -23.01 -4.42
C TYR A 187 11.75 -22.17 -3.54
N ILE A 188 11.93 -22.58 -2.28
CA ILE A 188 12.72 -21.88 -1.27
C ILE A 188 13.70 -22.88 -0.64
N LYS A 189 14.97 -22.49 -0.53
CA LYS A 189 16.01 -23.30 0.14
C LYS A 189 16.96 -22.45 0.95
N PHE A 190 17.33 -22.93 2.14
CA PHE A 190 18.42 -22.41 2.97
C PHE A 190 18.87 -23.47 3.98
N GLY A 191 20.18 -23.65 4.16
CA GLY A 191 20.72 -24.51 5.23
C GLY A 191 20.31 -25.99 5.14
N GLY A 192 20.01 -26.47 3.94
CA GLY A 192 19.49 -27.83 3.71
C GLY A 192 17.97 -27.99 3.90
N ALA A 193 17.28 -26.98 4.44
CA ALA A 193 15.83 -26.96 4.48
C ALA A 193 15.26 -26.52 3.12
N GLU A 194 14.18 -27.16 2.69
CA GLU A 194 13.50 -26.86 1.43
C GLU A 194 12.00 -26.68 1.68
N ARG A 195 11.39 -25.72 0.99
CA ARG A 195 9.96 -25.45 1.04
C ARG A 195 9.46 -25.01 -0.32
N THR A 196 8.30 -25.50 -0.71
CA THR A 196 7.59 -25.04 -1.91
C THR A 196 6.27 -24.41 -1.51
N LEU A 197 5.97 -23.25 -2.09
CA LEU A 197 4.67 -22.59 -1.99
C LEU A 197 4.05 -22.54 -3.38
N ASN A 198 2.73 -22.53 -3.48
CA ASN A 198 2.04 -22.32 -4.75
C ASN A 198 1.45 -20.91 -4.77
N MET A 199 1.74 -20.17 -5.84
CA MET A 199 1.19 -18.83 -6.07
C MET A 199 0.32 -18.88 -7.33
N PRO A 200 -0.95 -18.46 -7.25
CA PRO A 200 -1.77 -18.37 -8.44
C PRO A 200 -1.24 -17.27 -9.36
N VAL A 201 -1.36 -17.49 -10.66
CA VAL A 201 -1.04 -16.52 -11.70
C VAL A 201 -2.34 -16.23 -12.43
N TYR A 202 -2.87 -15.03 -12.24
CA TYR A 202 -4.08 -14.57 -12.92
C TYR A 202 -3.71 -13.57 -14.01
N SER A 203 -4.54 -13.49 -15.06
CA SER A 203 -4.40 -12.51 -16.14
C SER A 203 -3.05 -12.59 -16.87
N ASN A 204 -2.61 -11.49 -17.47
CA ASN A 204 -1.30 -11.34 -18.12
C ASN A 204 -0.17 -11.11 -17.10
N GLY A 205 -0.36 -11.53 -15.84
CA GLY A 205 0.54 -11.26 -14.74
C GLY A 205 1.88 -11.98 -14.90
N LYS A 206 2.98 -11.23 -14.83
CA LYS A 206 4.34 -11.78 -14.90
C LYS A 206 4.86 -12.05 -13.49
N PRO A 207 5.10 -13.31 -13.10
CA PRO A 207 5.59 -13.61 -11.76
C PRO A 207 7.02 -13.10 -11.61
N TYR A 208 7.36 -12.63 -10.41
CA TYR A 208 8.68 -12.09 -10.12
C TYR A 208 9.12 -12.39 -8.68
N ILE A 209 10.43 -12.33 -8.48
CA ILE A 209 11.10 -12.21 -7.20
C ILE A 209 11.84 -10.89 -7.19
N GLN A 210 11.76 -10.16 -6.08
CA GLN A 210 12.52 -8.94 -5.89
C GLN A 210 13.20 -8.95 -4.53
N ALA A 211 14.51 -8.77 -4.55
CA ALA A 211 15.30 -8.71 -3.33
C ALA A 211 15.01 -7.40 -2.58
N TYR A 212 14.80 -7.51 -1.28
CA TYR A 212 14.72 -6.38 -0.38
C TYR A 212 16.01 -6.26 0.45
N LYS A 213 16.53 -7.41 0.91
CA LYS A 213 17.84 -7.58 1.52
C LYS A 213 18.42 -8.92 1.11
N LYS A 214 19.68 -9.17 1.48
CA LYS A 214 20.34 -10.46 1.22
C LYS A 214 19.51 -11.67 1.72
N ASP A 215 18.79 -11.49 2.83
CA ASP A 215 18.06 -12.50 3.59
C ASP A 215 16.54 -12.34 3.52
N ASP A 216 16.03 -11.46 2.67
CA ASP A 216 14.61 -11.07 2.62
C ASP A 216 14.20 -10.68 1.19
N VAL A 217 13.23 -11.40 0.62
CA VAL A 217 12.73 -11.19 -0.74
C VAL A 217 11.21 -11.20 -0.78
N PHE A 218 10.68 -10.44 -1.73
CA PHE A 218 9.25 -10.45 -2.05
C PHE A 218 9.01 -11.26 -3.32
N VAL A 219 7.91 -12.02 -3.33
CA VAL A 219 7.45 -12.80 -4.47
C VAL A 219 6.03 -12.37 -4.83
N GLY A 220 5.78 -12.11 -6.11
CA GLY A 220 4.53 -11.52 -6.56
C GLY A 220 4.29 -11.59 -8.07
N LEU A 221 3.31 -10.83 -8.54
CA LEU A 221 2.93 -10.67 -9.94
C LEU A 221 3.07 -9.22 -10.37
N GLN A 222 3.64 -8.98 -11.55
CA GLN A 222 3.56 -7.69 -12.22
C GLN A 222 2.34 -7.68 -13.15
N ILE A 223 1.38 -6.80 -12.89
CA ILE A 223 0.13 -6.66 -13.66
C ILE A 223 0.03 -5.20 -14.11
N ASP A 224 -0.04 -4.96 -15.41
CA ASP A 224 -0.14 -3.61 -16.00
C ASP A 224 0.92 -2.61 -15.52
N GLY A 225 2.13 -3.12 -15.21
CA GLY A 225 3.26 -2.33 -14.71
C GLY A 225 3.27 -2.14 -13.18
N GLU A 226 2.19 -2.47 -12.50
CA GLU A 226 2.09 -2.44 -11.04
C GLU A 226 2.55 -3.77 -10.43
N LEU A 227 3.18 -3.71 -9.26
CA LEU A 227 3.71 -4.87 -8.54
C LEU A 227 2.73 -5.30 -7.45
N GLU A 228 2.23 -6.53 -7.55
CA GLU A 228 1.39 -7.16 -6.54
C GLU A 228 2.15 -8.24 -5.78
N GLU A 229 2.40 -8.00 -4.49
CA GLU A 229 3.14 -8.95 -3.65
C GLU A 229 2.23 -9.96 -2.97
N TYR A 230 2.60 -11.23 -3.06
CA TYR A 230 1.85 -12.34 -2.48
C TYR A 230 2.57 -12.92 -1.26
N TYR A 231 3.90 -13.01 -1.32
CA TYR A 231 4.72 -13.57 -0.25
C TYR A 231 5.92 -12.69 0.10
N GLU A 232 6.19 -12.56 1.39
CA GLU A 232 7.50 -12.16 1.95
C GLU A 232 8.21 -13.45 2.36
N VAL A 233 9.41 -13.69 1.84
CA VAL A 233 10.24 -14.87 2.15
C VAL A 233 11.55 -14.39 2.76
N LYS A 234 11.85 -14.85 3.97
CA LYS A 234 13.02 -14.42 4.73
C LYS A 234 13.72 -15.56 5.44
N VAL A 235 14.99 -15.35 5.79
CA VAL A 235 15.75 -16.26 6.66
C VAL A 235 16.08 -15.56 7.97
N VAL A 236 15.57 -16.09 9.08
CA VAL A 236 15.81 -15.54 10.42
C VAL A 236 16.42 -16.62 11.30
N GLU A 237 17.59 -16.35 11.87
CA GLU A 237 18.33 -17.28 12.75
C GLU A 237 18.47 -18.70 12.18
N GLY A 238 18.78 -18.79 10.88
CA GLY A 238 18.95 -20.05 10.17
C GLY A 238 17.65 -20.73 9.71
N ARG A 239 16.49 -20.10 9.89
CA ARG A 239 15.18 -20.68 9.57
C ARG A 239 14.50 -19.94 8.42
N ILE A 240 13.92 -20.71 7.50
CA ILE A 240 13.07 -20.17 6.43
C ILE A 240 11.73 -19.72 7.01
N GLY A 241 11.43 -18.44 6.90
CA GLY A 241 10.11 -17.85 7.11
C GLY A 241 9.47 -17.48 5.78
N ALA A 242 8.18 -17.78 5.62
CA ALA A 242 7.39 -17.28 4.50
C ALA A 242 6.03 -16.81 5.01
N ARG A 243 5.72 -15.53 4.76
CA ARG A 243 4.48 -14.87 5.18
C ARG A 243 3.68 -14.50 3.94
N GLN A 244 2.42 -14.91 3.92
CA GLN A 244 1.48 -14.46 2.90
C GLN A 244 1.03 -13.03 3.20
N LEU A 245 1.11 -12.15 2.20
CA LEU A 245 0.80 -10.72 2.32
C LEU A 245 -0.62 -10.41 1.83
N LYS A 246 -1.06 -11.09 0.77
CA LYS A 246 -2.41 -11.01 0.23
C LYS A 246 -3.07 -12.38 0.27
N SER A 247 -4.27 -12.44 0.84
CA SER A 247 -5.13 -13.62 0.70
C SER A 247 -5.53 -13.76 -0.76
N VAL A 248 -5.32 -14.95 -1.33
CA VAL A 248 -5.82 -15.30 -2.65
C VAL A 248 -7.35 -15.37 -2.55
N VAL A 249 -8.05 -14.30 -2.93
CA VAL A 249 -9.50 -14.38 -3.15
C VAL A 249 -9.69 -14.79 -4.60
N LYS A 250 -10.27 -15.97 -4.78
CA LYS A 250 -10.68 -16.50 -6.10
C LYS A 250 -11.77 -15.65 -6.73
#